data_AF-A0AA39VX23-F1
#
_entry.id   AF-A0AA39VX23-F1
#
_cell.length_a   1.000
_cell.length_b   1.000
_cell.length_c   1.000
_cell.angle_alpha   90.00
_cell.angle_beta   90.00
_cell.angle_gamma   90.00
#
_symmetry.space_group_name_H-M   'P 1'
#
loop_
_entity.id
_entity.type
_entity.pdbx_description
1 polymer ?
#
loop_
_entity_poly.entity_id
_entity_poly.type
_entity_poly.pdbx_seq_one_letter_code
_entity_poly.pdbx_strand_id
1 'polypeptide(L)'
;MPIGVAKRVEKIQRSFFWGDKALKKNFHAVNWNTVCQSKKNGGLGIGNMINKNSSLLAKWVWRFANEESTLWRRVICAKYDVRSEALVWKWRNNGSDSSFVKAVGNLYVNGSLTEPILRKGLVSVLGDGRRIDFWKELGGDALPLMNAFPRIYVLSLKKAGSVEQFGEWQGNQWVWIVPLRRSLFDWEKDQWEAFMCRLDHFKPRRLCGDALGWSFCSNGIFTVSSFRRCLEDSAMEAVTVDSNFCWQGICPNKIEVFTWQLLRGRIMVRNVMNRFGFSPNMAVECPFCKSEEETINHLFLHCHRASEIWVRCMSWWGVSWCVNNSLSEWAVGWFGLCPKARQGRAWNSLFFAIVWTIWESRNHLVFLNSDKGIEQAVDIIKFRVAWWFKHHGEGSSDPITVILQDIAGRCSVTNIKKAVSTANWSPPSQGAFKFNVDGSARGNPGSAGIGGVLRDFRGKVIGSFSKFVGIADAITAEIFTIHQACVLCANSPALIGKQITIISDSKGAVSWVKGSSFGSLKHVDVIYDIRNFLLSLGRTVVIHNPRSSNCFADSLAKKGSNQEGDCMLWEVD
;
A
#
# COMPACT_ATOMS: atom_id res chain seq x y z
N MET A 1 -17.78 3.48 20.29
CA MET A 1 -17.80 2.48 21.38
C MET A 1 -16.93 2.98 22.54
N PRO A 2 -17.36 2.82 23.82
CA PRO A 2 -16.54 3.19 24.97
C PRO A 2 -15.25 2.35 25.06
N ILE A 3 -14.15 2.96 25.52
CA ILE A 3 -12.84 2.31 25.63
C ILE A 3 -12.89 1.08 26.55
N GLY A 4 -13.67 1.14 27.64
CA GLY A 4 -13.84 0.00 28.55
C GLY A 4 -14.42 -1.24 27.86
N VAL A 5 -15.36 -1.04 26.93
CA VAL A 5 -15.95 -2.14 26.14
C VAL A 5 -14.92 -2.69 25.16
N ALA A 6 -14.15 -1.81 24.48
CA ALA A 6 -13.07 -2.24 23.59
C ALA A 6 -12.05 -3.12 24.31
N LYS A 7 -11.59 -2.69 25.49
CA LYS A 7 -10.65 -3.46 26.34
C LYS A 7 -11.24 -4.81 26.78
N ARG A 8 -12.53 -4.87 27.09
CA ARG A 8 -13.22 -6.13 27.45
C ARG A 8 -13.27 -7.09 26.27
N VAL A 9 -13.55 -6.60 25.06
CA VAL A 9 -13.54 -7.41 23.83
C VAL A 9 -12.13 -7.91 23.53
N GLU A 10 -11.11 -7.06 23.58
CA GLU A 10 -9.72 -7.48 23.38
C GLU A 10 -9.27 -8.52 24.41
N LYS A 11 -9.72 -8.40 25.67
CA LYS A 11 -9.47 -9.43 26.69
C LYS A 11 -10.06 -10.78 26.30
N ILE A 12 -11.29 -10.81 25.79
CA ILE A 12 -11.95 -12.06 25.33
C ILE A 12 -11.19 -12.62 24.12
N GLN A 13 -10.88 -11.80 23.12
CA GLN A 13 -10.13 -12.21 21.92
C GLN A 13 -8.76 -12.80 22.30
N ARG A 14 -8.02 -12.14 23.18
CA ARG A 14 -6.72 -12.61 23.66
C ARG A 14 -6.85 -13.92 24.43
N SER A 15 -7.86 -14.03 25.29
CA SER A 15 -8.07 -15.25 26.08
C SER A 15 -8.51 -16.42 25.20
N PHE A 16 -9.29 -16.16 24.14
CA PHE A 16 -9.65 -17.17 23.15
C PHE A 16 -8.45 -17.59 22.31
N PHE A 17 -7.65 -16.63 21.83
CA PHE A 17 -6.52 -16.93 20.94
C PHE A 17 -5.42 -17.76 21.62
N TRP A 18 -5.10 -17.45 22.88
CA TRP A 18 -4.12 -18.20 23.66
C TRP A 18 -4.76 -19.33 24.49
N GLY A 19 -6.09 -19.47 24.42
CA GLY A 19 -6.90 -20.38 25.22
C GLY A 19 -7.18 -21.69 24.50
N ASP A 20 -7.06 -22.82 25.19
CA ASP A 20 -7.59 -24.12 24.72
C ASP A 20 -8.92 -24.47 25.42
N LYS A 21 -9.14 -23.92 26.63
CA LYS A 21 -10.42 -23.99 27.37
C LYS A 21 -10.71 -22.63 28.02
N ALA A 22 -11.97 -22.23 28.04
CA ALA A 22 -12.41 -21.08 28.81
C ALA A 22 -11.99 -21.29 30.28
N LEU A 23 -11.28 -20.32 30.87
CA LEU A 23 -10.99 -20.19 32.32
C LEU A 23 -9.69 -20.77 32.90
N LYS A 24 -8.72 -21.27 32.11
CA LYS A 24 -7.34 -21.47 32.62
C LYS A 24 -6.41 -20.32 32.21
N LYS A 25 -5.53 -19.89 33.13
CA LYS A 25 -4.47 -18.91 32.86
C LYS A 25 -3.51 -19.54 31.84
N ASN A 26 -3.68 -19.20 30.57
CA ASN A 26 -2.81 -19.68 29.51
C ASN A 26 -1.69 -18.69 29.25
N PHE A 27 -0.52 -19.22 28.88
CA PHE A 27 0.65 -18.42 28.60
C PHE A 27 0.47 -17.62 27.31
N HIS A 28 0.68 -16.32 27.40
CA HIS A 28 0.68 -15.42 26.25
C HIS A 28 2.09 -15.36 25.67
N ALA A 29 2.37 -16.18 24.65
CA ALA A 29 3.72 -16.30 24.10
C ALA A 29 4.21 -15.00 23.43
N VAL A 30 3.30 -14.22 22.85
CA VAL A 30 3.60 -12.95 22.19
C VAL A 30 2.70 -11.84 22.74
N ASN A 31 3.25 -10.63 22.90
CA ASN A 31 2.48 -9.45 23.31
C ASN A 31 1.29 -9.23 22.37
N TRP A 32 0.12 -8.95 22.94
CA TRP A 32 -1.11 -8.73 22.19
C TRP A 32 -1.02 -7.58 21.18
N ASN A 33 -0.30 -6.51 21.51
CA ASN A 33 -0.10 -5.40 20.57
C ASN A 33 0.64 -5.86 19.31
N THR A 34 1.66 -6.72 19.47
CA THR A 34 2.38 -7.35 18.35
C THR A 34 1.47 -8.31 17.58
N VAL A 35 0.63 -9.09 18.26
CA VAL A 35 -0.35 -9.97 17.60
C VAL A 35 -1.32 -9.16 16.72
N CYS A 36 -1.78 -8.00 17.21
CA CYS A 36 -2.73 -7.13 16.51
C CYS A 36 -2.13 -6.39 15.30
N GLN A 37 -0.80 -6.26 15.20
CA GLN A 37 -0.14 -5.62 14.06
C GLN A 37 -0.47 -6.35 12.75
N SER A 38 -0.36 -5.62 11.64
CA SER A 38 -0.57 -6.20 10.31
C SER A 38 0.49 -7.28 10.01
N LYS A 39 0.16 -8.22 9.11
CA LYS A 39 1.13 -9.21 8.63
C LYS A 39 2.40 -8.58 8.06
N LYS A 40 2.27 -7.43 7.36
CA LYS A 40 3.39 -6.63 6.83
C LYS A 40 4.27 -5.98 7.89
N ASN A 41 3.76 -5.84 9.11
CA ASN A 41 4.47 -5.25 10.24
C ASN A 41 4.85 -6.33 11.28
N GLY A 42 4.76 -7.62 10.92
CA GLY A 42 5.19 -8.71 11.80
C GLY A 42 4.18 -9.14 12.85
N GLY A 43 2.89 -8.82 12.68
CA GLY A 43 1.80 -9.36 13.49
C GLY A 43 0.94 -10.39 12.77
N LEU A 44 -0.17 -10.80 13.39
CA LEU A 44 -1.13 -11.77 12.82
C LEU A 44 -2.24 -11.12 12.00
N GLY A 45 -2.38 -9.79 12.05
CA GLY A 45 -3.42 -9.04 11.35
C GLY A 45 -4.80 -9.12 12.00
N ILE A 46 -4.90 -9.54 13.26
CA ILE A 46 -6.17 -9.56 14.02
C ILE A 46 -6.75 -8.14 14.16
N GLY A 47 -5.89 -7.12 14.17
CA GLY A 47 -6.25 -5.72 14.26
C GLY A 47 -6.50 -5.26 15.69
N ASN A 48 -6.13 -4.01 15.98
CA ASN A 48 -6.37 -3.40 17.29
C ASN A 48 -7.79 -2.78 17.33
N MET A 49 -8.60 -3.14 18.34
CA MET A 49 -10.00 -2.73 18.42
C MET A 49 -10.12 -1.24 18.79
N ILE A 50 -9.20 -0.73 19.60
CA ILE A 50 -9.13 0.68 19.97
C ILE A 50 -8.82 1.53 18.72
N ASN A 51 -7.84 1.11 17.91
CA ASN A 51 -7.52 1.77 16.63
C ASN A 51 -8.69 1.70 15.67
N LYS A 52 -9.36 0.53 15.55
CA LYS A 52 -10.55 0.38 14.70
C LYS A 52 -11.70 1.31 15.14
N ASN A 53 -11.96 1.41 16.44
CA ASN A 53 -12.97 2.32 16.99
C ASN A 53 -12.61 3.79 16.74
N SER A 54 -11.35 4.17 16.92
CA SER A 54 -10.85 5.52 16.63
C SER A 54 -11.02 5.84 15.14
N SER A 55 -10.76 4.88 14.24
CA SER A 55 -10.96 5.07 12.82
C SER A 55 -12.42 5.16 12.39
N LEU A 56 -13.31 4.45 13.07
CA LEU A 56 -14.75 4.61 12.86
C LEU A 56 -15.23 5.98 13.35
N LEU A 57 -14.71 6.48 14.47
CA LEU A 57 -15.00 7.84 14.96
C LEU A 57 -14.49 8.91 13.99
N ALA A 58 -13.27 8.75 13.46
CA ALA A 58 -12.71 9.66 12.47
C ALA A 58 -13.52 9.68 11.16
N LYS A 59 -14.20 8.59 10.81
CA LYS A 59 -15.13 8.58 9.67
C LYS A 59 -16.27 9.59 9.87
N TRP A 60 -16.72 9.84 11.10
CA TRP A 60 -17.74 10.84 11.36
C TRP A 60 -17.25 12.27 11.13
N VAL A 61 -15.98 12.56 11.41
CA VAL A 61 -15.36 13.85 11.03
C VAL A 61 -15.39 14.01 9.52
N TRP A 62 -14.97 12.98 8.77
CA TRP A 62 -15.02 12.99 7.31
C TRP A 62 -16.43 13.23 6.77
N ARG A 63 -17.42 12.52 7.32
CA ARG A 63 -18.83 12.65 6.92
C ARG A 63 -19.38 14.01 7.29
N PHE A 64 -19.00 14.57 8.43
CA PHE A 64 -19.42 15.91 8.84
C PHE A 64 -19.02 16.96 7.78
N ALA A 65 -17.80 16.87 7.28
CA ALA A 65 -17.31 17.77 6.24
C ALA A 65 -18.10 17.63 4.93
N ASN A 66 -18.26 16.38 4.47
CA ASN A 66 -18.67 16.07 3.09
C ASN A 66 -20.16 15.76 2.90
N GLU A 67 -20.93 15.50 3.97
CA GLU A 67 -22.38 15.19 3.92
C GLU A 67 -23.23 16.35 4.47
N GLU A 68 -23.17 17.49 3.80
CA GLU A 68 -23.72 18.76 4.30
C GLU A 68 -25.22 18.80 4.55
N SER A 69 -26.00 18.23 3.64
CA SER A 69 -27.46 18.28 3.68
C SER A 69 -28.09 17.30 4.68
N THR A 70 -27.29 16.53 5.41
CA THR A 70 -27.81 15.46 6.26
C THR A 70 -28.39 15.96 7.58
N LEU A 71 -29.50 15.36 8.01
CA LEU A 71 -30.19 15.74 9.25
C LEU A 71 -29.29 15.61 10.49
N TRP A 72 -28.50 14.54 10.57
CA TRP A 72 -27.63 14.31 11.73
C TRP A 72 -26.59 15.43 11.89
N ARG A 73 -26.02 15.95 10.79
CA ARG A 73 -25.10 17.09 10.83
C ARG A 73 -25.81 18.34 11.36
N ARG A 74 -27.01 18.64 10.85
CA ARG A 74 -27.81 19.78 11.32
C ARG A 74 -28.11 19.71 12.82
N VAL A 75 -28.44 18.52 13.33
CA VAL A 75 -28.66 18.28 14.76
C VAL A 75 -27.38 18.51 15.57
N ILE A 76 -26.22 18.04 15.10
CA ILE A 76 -24.93 18.28 15.76
C ILE A 76 -24.62 19.78 15.81
N CYS A 77 -24.76 20.48 14.69
CA CYS A 77 -24.54 21.94 14.62
C CYS A 77 -25.44 22.70 15.58
N ALA A 78 -26.75 22.41 15.59
CA ALA A 78 -27.71 23.11 16.43
C ALA A 78 -27.55 22.81 17.93
N LYS A 79 -27.30 21.54 18.29
CA LYS A 79 -27.23 21.12 19.71
C LYS A 79 -25.91 21.52 20.37
N TYR A 80 -24.82 21.50 19.63
CA TYR A 80 -23.47 21.71 20.16
C TYR A 80 -22.85 23.01 19.65
N ASP A 81 -23.64 23.95 19.11
CA ASP A 81 -23.14 25.27 18.66
C ASP A 81 -21.93 25.18 17.70
N VAL A 82 -21.95 24.20 16.79
CA VAL A 82 -20.92 24.05 15.76
C VAL A 82 -21.38 24.81 14.53
N ARG A 83 -20.60 25.80 14.10
CA ARG A 83 -20.87 26.60 12.88
C ARG A 83 -21.22 25.71 11.69
N SER A 84 -22.29 26.05 10.97
CA SER A 84 -22.73 25.35 9.77
C SER A 84 -21.64 25.28 8.71
N GLU A 85 -20.80 26.31 8.65
CA GLU A 85 -19.73 26.46 7.66
C GLU A 85 -18.47 25.67 8.05
N ALA A 86 -18.38 25.12 9.26
CA ALA A 86 -17.18 24.41 9.71
C ALA A 86 -16.86 23.21 8.81
N LEU A 87 -15.65 23.15 8.27
CA LEU A 87 -15.20 22.02 7.46
C LEU A 87 -14.80 20.82 8.32
N VAL A 88 -14.10 21.08 9.42
CA VAL A 88 -13.68 20.03 10.37
C VAL A 88 -14.47 20.15 11.66
N TRP A 89 -15.01 19.02 12.13
CA TRP A 89 -15.63 18.93 13.44
C TRP A 89 -14.58 18.97 14.56
N LYS A 90 -14.12 20.17 14.90
CA LYS A 90 -13.23 20.44 16.03
C LYS A 90 -14.09 20.80 17.24
N TRP A 91 -14.21 19.88 18.20
CA TRP A 91 -15.02 20.07 19.41
C TRP A 91 -14.15 20.06 20.67
N ARG A 92 -14.43 20.99 21.60
CA ARG A 92 -13.89 20.95 22.97
C ARG A 92 -14.94 20.34 23.88
N ASN A 93 -14.58 19.27 24.57
CA ASN A 93 -15.50 18.52 25.42
C ASN A 93 -15.97 19.35 26.62
N ASN A 94 -17.29 19.44 26.78
CA ASN A 94 -17.96 19.97 27.97
C ASN A 94 -18.54 18.83 28.84
N GLY A 95 -18.72 19.08 30.13
CA GLY A 95 -19.19 18.09 31.10
C GLY A 95 -20.54 17.45 30.74
N SER A 96 -21.45 18.20 30.14
CA SER A 96 -22.81 17.80 29.75
C SER A 96 -22.92 17.09 28.39
N ASP A 97 -21.84 16.99 27.61
CA ASP A 97 -21.95 16.45 26.24
C ASP A 97 -22.19 14.94 26.23
N SER A 98 -22.84 14.49 25.14
CA SER A 98 -23.03 13.07 24.90
C SER A 98 -21.69 12.33 24.75
N SER A 99 -21.67 11.06 25.13
CA SER A 99 -20.49 10.20 25.05
C SER A 99 -19.94 10.07 23.62
N PHE A 100 -20.79 10.16 22.60
CA PHE A 100 -20.38 10.14 21.20
C PHE A 100 -19.59 11.38 20.80
N VAL A 101 -20.12 12.58 21.11
CA VAL A 101 -19.45 13.84 20.79
C VAL A 101 -18.12 13.96 21.53
N LYS A 102 -18.09 13.55 22.80
CA LYS A 102 -16.85 13.45 23.58
C LYS A 102 -15.82 12.52 22.92
N ALA A 103 -16.27 11.37 22.40
CA ALA A 103 -15.40 10.42 21.74
C ALA A 103 -14.82 10.95 20.42
N VAL A 104 -15.58 11.74 19.65
CA VAL A 104 -15.07 12.40 18.44
C VAL A 104 -14.11 13.53 18.80
N GLY A 105 -14.44 14.36 19.80
CA GLY A 105 -13.55 15.41 20.30
C GLY A 105 -12.21 14.87 20.81
N ASN A 106 -12.22 13.70 21.45
CA ASN A 106 -11.01 13.01 21.95
C ASN A 106 -10.01 12.64 20.85
N LEU A 107 -10.42 12.61 19.57
CA LEU A 107 -9.49 12.37 18.46
C LEU A 107 -8.48 13.51 18.27
N TYR A 108 -8.81 14.71 18.75
CA TYR A 108 -8.00 15.94 18.61
C TYR A 108 -7.32 16.37 19.90
N VAL A 109 -7.36 15.55 20.95
CA VAL A 109 -6.69 15.87 22.22
C VAL A 109 -5.17 15.83 22.02
N ASN A 110 -4.49 16.91 22.41
CA ASN A 110 -3.04 17.01 22.34
C ASN A 110 -2.37 15.83 23.08
N GLY A 111 -1.41 15.18 22.42
CA GLY A 111 -0.73 13.99 22.93
C GLY A 111 -1.42 12.66 22.59
N SER A 112 -2.61 12.68 21.97
CA SER A 112 -3.21 11.49 21.38
C SER A 112 -2.43 11.04 20.14
N LEU A 113 -2.34 9.72 19.92
CA LEU A 113 -1.81 9.12 18.68
C LEU A 113 -2.63 9.53 17.44
N THR A 114 -3.91 9.88 17.60
CA THR A 114 -4.80 10.20 16.47
C THR A 114 -4.64 11.62 15.94
N GLU A 115 -4.36 12.60 16.81
CA GLU A 115 -4.32 14.02 16.46
C GLU A 115 -3.30 14.34 15.35
N PRO A 116 -2.01 13.94 15.46
CA PRO A 116 -1.02 14.33 14.45
C PRO A 116 -1.31 13.69 13.09
N ILE A 117 -1.85 12.47 13.10
CA ILE A 117 -2.24 11.76 11.88
C ILE A 117 -3.46 12.42 11.24
N LEU A 118 -4.49 12.77 12.01
CA LEU A 118 -5.66 13.47 11.47
C LEU A 118 -5.31 14.86 10.94
N ARG A 119 -4.45 15.59 11.66
CA ARG A 119 -3.99 16.91 11.25
C ARG A 119 -3.21 16.88 9.93
N LYS A 120 -2.33 15.90 9.74
CA LYS A 120 -1.59 15.71 8.48
C LYS A 120 -2.46 15.08 7.36
N GLY A 121 -3.45 14.29 7.77
CA GLY A 121 -4.26 13.48 6.87
C GLY A 121 -5.43 14.22 6.24
N LEU A 122 -6.13 15.04 7.03
CA LEU A 122 -7.30 15.77 6.58
C LEU A 122 -6.87 17.08 5.93
N VAL A 123 -7.14 17.20 4.63
CA VAL A 123 -6.74 18.34 3.80
C VAL A 123 -7.99 19.03 3.26
N SER A 124 -8.05 20.35 3.25
CA SER A 124 -9.15 21.08 2.62
C SER A 124 -9.06 20.99 1.10
N VAL A 125 -10.17 20.65 0.45
CA VAL A 125 -10.33 20.65 -1.01
C VAL A 125 -11.19 21.86 -1.38
N LEU A 126 -10.59 22.80 -2.10
CA LEU A 126 -11.23 24.06 -2.47
C LEU A 126 -12.35 23.85 -3.50
N GLY A 127 -13.56 24.24 -3.12
CA GLY A 127 -14.73 24.38 -3.97
C GLY A 127 -15.10 25.86 -4.07
N ASP A 128 -16.27 26.24 -3.59
CA ASP A 128 -16.80 27.61 -3.58
C ASP A 128 -16.11 28.54 -2.59
N GLY A 129 -15.29 28.00 -1.68
CA GLY A 129 -14.48 28.77 -0.74
C GLY A 129 -15.26 29.31 0.46
N ARG A 130 -16.50 28.88 0.68
CA ARG A 130 -17.34 29.39 1.78
C ARG A 130 -16.96 28.85 3.15
N ARG A 131 -16.38 27.65 3.20
CA ARG A 131 -16.15 26.86 4.42
C ARG A 131 -14.68 26.74 4.80
N ILE A 132 -13.79 27.15 3.91
CA ILE A 132 -12.33 27.13 4.13
C ILE A 132 -11.88 28.51 4.62
N ASP A 133 -11.21 28.56 5.77
CA ASP A 133 -10.55 29.79 6.24
C ASP A 133 -9.34 30.13 5.36
N PHE A 134 -9.34 31.34 4.79
CA PHE A 134 -8.33 31.78 3.84
C PHE A 134 -6.90 31.75 4.39
N TRP A 135 -6.69 32.07 5.67
CA TRP A 135 -5.34 32.17 6.23
C TRP A 135 -4.88 30.88 6.91
N LYS A 136 -5.82 30.16 7.55
CA LYS A 136 -5.53 29.03 8.43
C LYS A 136 -5.69 27.68 7.74
N GLU A 137 -6.52 27.59 6.71
CA GLU A 137 -6.90 26.31 6.08
C GLU A 137 -6.60 26.27 4.58
N LEU A 138 -6.61 27.40 3.86
CA LEU A 138 -6.13 27.43 2.48
C LEU A 138 -4.61 27.14 2.44
N GLY A 139 -4.22 26.14 1.65
CA GLY A 139 -2.85 25.62 1.63
C GLY A 139 -2.76 24.16 1.19
N GLY A 140 -3.85 23.41 1.34
CA GLY A 140 -3.91 22.00 0.94
C GLY A 140 -3.00 21.13 1.81
N ASP A 141 -2.06 20.44 1.18
CA ASP A 141 -1.02 19.63 1.81
C ASP A 141 0.20 20.46 2.28
N ALA A 142 0.25 21.74 1.93
CA ALA A 142 1.31 22.65 2.34
C ALA A 142 0.98 23.43 3.62
N LEU A 143 1.97 24.19 4.11
CA LEU A 143 1.77 25.06 5.28
C LEU A 143 0.63 26.07 5.01
N PRO A 144 -0.20 26.36 6.03
CA PRO A 144 -1.21 27.42 5.94
C PRO A 144 -0.60 28.75 5.48
N LEU A 145 -1.36 29.54 4.72
CA LEU A 145 -0.87 30.81 4.16
C LEU A 145 -0.31 31.76 5.22
N MET A 146 -0.89 31.81 6.43
CA MET A 146 -0.38 32.66 7.51
C MET A 146 1.03 32.28 7.99
N ASN A 147 1.40 30.99 7.87
CA ASN A 147 2.71 30.48 8.27
C ASN A 147 3.72 30.60 7.13
N ALA A 148 3.27 30.41 5.88
CA ALA A 148 4.12 30.54 4.70
C ALA A 148 4.46 32.02 4.40
N PHE A 149 3.52 32.94 4.64
CA PHE A 149 3.67 34.37 4.35
C PHE A 149 3.31 35.23 5.57
N PRO A 150 4.07 35.11 6.69
CA PRO A 150 3.72 35.78 7.94
C PRO A 150 3.73 37.30 7.83
N ARG A 151 4.60 37.88 6.99
CA ARG A 151 4.65 39.32 6.78
C ARG A 151 3.40 39.84 6.07
N ILE A 152 2.98 39.18 4.99
CA ILE A 152 1.75 39.52 4.27
C ILE A 152 0.54 39.33 5.18
N TYR A 153 0.50 38.25 5.96
CA TYR A 153 -0.54 38.04 6.96
C TYR A 153 -0.63 39.21 7.93
N VAL A 154 0.49 39.72 8.47
CA VAL A 154 0.54 40.88 9.37
C VAL A 154 0.06 42.18 8.69
N LEU A 155 0.27 42.34 7.39
CA LEU A 155 -0.19 43.51 6.63
C LEU A 155 -1.66 43.44 6.21
N SER A 156 -2.24 42.24 6.10
CA SER A 156 -3.63 42.07 5.72
C SER A 156 -4.59 42.74 6.72
N LEU A 157 -5.58 43.47 6.21
CA LEU A 157 -6.63 44.09 7.01
C LEU A 157 -7.55 43.02 7.62
N LYS A 158 -7.85 41.96 6.86
CA LYS A 158 -8.70 40.84 7.28
C LYS A 158 -7.84 39.66 7.76
N LYS A 159 -7.80 39.43 9.08
CA LYS A 159 -7.04 38.31 9.70
C LYS A 159 -7.76 36.96 9.71
N ALA A 160 -9.05 36.97 9.44
CA ALA A 160 -9.92 35.80 9.41
C ALA A 160 -11.02 36.05 8.36
N GLY A 161 -11.52 34.97 7.77
CA GLY A 161 -12.55 35.00 6.75
C GLY A 161 -12.47 33.78 5.85
N SER A 162 -13.58 33.48 5.18
CA SER A 162 -13.64 32.38 4.21
C SER A 162 -12.93 32.78 2.91
N VAL A 163 -12.47 31.82 2.12
CA VAL A 163 -11.84 32.07 0.82
C VAL A 163 -12.73 32.92 -0.11
N GLU A 164 -14.05 32.69 -0.10
CA GLU A 164 -15.03 33.49 -0.84
C GLU A 164 -14.95 35.00 -0.51
N GLN A 165 -14.56 35.37 0.72
CA GLN A 165 -14.48 36.77 1.16
C GLN A 165 -13.18 37.48 0.76
N PHE A 166 -12.25 36.76 0.15
CA PHE A 166 -10.94 37.25 -0.30
C PHE A 166 -10.83 37.28 -1.82
N GLY A 167 -11.95 37.30 -2.54
CA GLY A 167 -11.96 37.53 -3.97
C GLY A 167 -13.36 37.72 -4.51
N GLU A 168 -13.43 37.96 -5.80
CA GLU A 168 -14.69 38.12 -6.51
C GLU A 168 -14.61 37.45 -7.87
N TRP A 169 -15.78 37.14 -8.42
CA TRP A 169 -15.87 36.61 -9.76
C TRP A 169 -16.02 37.72 -10.79
N GLN A 170 -15.01 37.88 -11.65
CA GLN A 170 -15.10 38.73 -12.83
C GLN A 170 -15.31 37.82 -14.05
N GLY A 171 -16.58 37.72 -14.48
CA GLY A 171 -16.98 36.73 -15.49
C GLY A 171 -16.69 35.30 -15.02
N ASN A 172 -15.93 34.53 -15.81
CA ASN A 172 -15.53 33.15 -15.48
C ASN A 172 -14.18 33.04 -14.76
N GLN A 173 -13.55 34.16 -14.39
CA GLN A 173 -12.28 34.16 -13.66
C GLN A 173 -12.47 34.63 -12.22
N TRP A 174 -11.75 33.96 -11.31
CA TRP A 174 -11.65 34.37 -9.92
C TRP A 174 -10.52 35.39 -9.78
N VAL A 175 -10.81 36.52 -9.15
CA VAL A 175 -9.83 37.57 -8.88
C VAL A 175 -9.64 37.68 -7.38
N TRP A 176 -8.40 37.51 -6.92
CA TRP A 176 -8.04 37.62 -5.52
C TRP A 176 -8.05 39.08 -5.05
N ILE A 177 -8.74 39.34 -3.94
CA ILE A 177 -8.82 40.64 -3.28
C ILE A 177 -8.37 40.47 -1.83
N VAL A 178 -7.09 40.79 -1.59
CA VAL A 178 -6.49 40.74 -0.25
C VAL A 178 -6.20 42.16 0.22
N PRO A 179 -7.10 42.78 1.02
CA PRO A 179 -6.92 44.16 1.46
C PRO A 179 -5.75 44.27 2.43
N LEU A 180 -4.85 45.24 2.19
CA LEU A 180 -3.70 45.55 3.04
C LEU A 180 -3.94 46.85 3.81
N ARG A 181 -3.40 46.93 5.03
CA ARG A 181 -3.52 48.11 5.90
C ARG A 181 -2.72 49.33 5.42
N ARG A 182 -1.75 49.11 4.52
CA ARG A 182 -0.91 50.13 3.88
C ARG A 182 -0.32 49.57 2.58
N SER A 183 0.20 50.45 1.73
CA SER A 183 1.01 50.06 0.57
C SER A 183 2.25 49.26 0.97
N LEU A 184 2.65 48.34 0.10
CA LEU A 184 3.85 47.52 0.29
C LEU A 184 5.11 48.37 0.13
N PHE A 185 6.11 48.11 0.97
CA PHE A 185 7.46 48.63 0.76
C PHE A 185 8.19 47.80 -0.30
N ASP A 186 9.27 48.34 -0.88
CA ASP A 186 10.01 47.67 -1.95
C ASP A 186 10.50 46.27 -1.56
N TRP A 187 11.01 46.10 -0.33
CA TRP A 187 11.46 44.80 0.18
C TRP A 187 10.32 43.83 0.52
N GLU A 188 9.05 44.26 0.47
CA GLU A 188 7.87 43.41 0.68
C GLU A 188 7.24 42.94 -0.64
N LYS A 189 7.67 43.51 -1.79
CA LYS A 189 7.13 43.18 -3.12
C LYS A 189 7.43 41.74 -3.52
N ASP A 190 8.67 41.28 -3.32
CA ASP A 190 9.06 39.90 -3.66
C ASP A 190 8.21 38.85 -2.90
N GLN A 191 7.93 39.12 -1.61
CA GLN A 191 7.07 38.23 -0.81
C GLN A 191 5.61 38.28 -1.26
N TRP A 192 5.14 39.43 -1.73
CA TRP A 192 3.80 39.59 -2.27
C TRP A 192 3.64 38.87 -3.61
N GLU A 193 4.62 38.98 -4.50
CA GLU A 193 4.62 38.27 -5.78
C GLU A 193 4.63 36.75 -5.57
N ALA A 194 5.48 36.24 -4.67
CA ALA A 194 5.47 34.83 -4.30
C ALA A 194 4.14 34.39 -3.68
N PHE A 195 3.50 35.27 -2.89
CA PHE A 195 2.17 35.02 -2.30
C PHE A 195 1.06 34.98 -3.36
N MET A 196 1.02 35.92 -4.30
CA MET A 196 0.04 35.93 -5.38
C MET A 196 0.24 34.75 -6.33
N CYS A 197 1.48 34.42 -6.66
CA CYS A 197 1.80 33.21 -7.43
C CYS A 197 1.33 31.94 -6.70
N ARG A 198 1.49 31.86 -5.37
CA ARG A 198 0.91 30.78 -4.56
C ARG A 198 -0.61 30.73 -4.69
N LEU A 199 -1.28 31.89 -4.64
CA LEU A 199 -2.74 31.99 -4.75
C LEU A 199 -3.27 31.58 -6.12
N ASP A 200 -2.54 31.83 -7.21
CA ASP A 200 -2.96 31.47 -8.58
C ASP A 200 -3.09 29.96 -8.80
N HIS A 201 -2.44 29.15 -7.98
CA HIS A 201 -2.61 27.70 -7.97
C HIS A 201 -3.97 27.27 -7.41
N PHE A 202 -4.65 28.14 -6.64
CA PHE A 202 -5.96 27.89 -6.07
C PHE A 202 -7.05 28.51 -6.96
N LYS A 203 -7.91 27.67 -7.52
CA LYS A 203 -9.02 28.10 -8.38
C LYS A 203 -10.35 27.70 -7.75
N PRO A 204 -11.04 28.63 -7.03
CA PRO A 204 -12.39 28.39 -6.54
C PRO A 204 -13.35 27.96 -7.66
N ARG A 205 -14.41 27.24 -7.31
CA ARG A 205 -15.36 26.64 -8.26
C ARG A 205 -16.81 26.95 -7.83
N ARG A 206 -17.53 27.75 -8.61
CA ARG A 206 -18.88 28.27 -8.25
C ARG A 206 -19.92 27.21 -7.91
N LEU A 207 -19.88 26.03 -8.54
CA LEU A 207 -20.93 25.02 -8.45
C LEU A 207 -20.53 23.81 -7.60
N CYS A 208 -19.38 23.85 -6.93
CA CYS A 208 -18.89 22.76 -6.11
C CYS A 208 -18.65 23.27 -4.69
N GLY A 209 -19.33 22.69 -3.70
CA GLY A 209 -19.05 23.03 -2.31
C GLY A 209 -17.66 22.58 -1.88
N ASP A 210 -17.08 23.31 -0.92
CA ASP A 210 -15.85 22.91 -0.25
C ASP A 210 -15.96 21.50 0.38
N ALA A 211 -14.86 20.74 0.33
CA ALA A 211 -14.81 19.38 0.81
C ALA A 211 -13.54 19.11 1.62
N LEU A 212 -13.52 17.99 2.33
CA LEU A 212 -12.34 17.46 2.97
C LEU A 212 -11.78 16.30 2.13
N GLY A 213 -10.47 16.31 1.93
CA GLY A 213 -9.66 15.28 1.28
C GLY A 213 -8.78 14.52 2.29
N TRP A 214 -8.31 13.34 1.89
CA TRP A 214 -7.49 12.46 2.71
C TRP A 214 -6.14 12.17 2.06
N SER A 215 -5.06 12.76 2.59
CA SER A 215 -3.72 12.74 2.00
C SER A 215 -3.04 11.36 2.02
N PHE A 216 -3.45 10.47 2.93
CA PHE A 216 -2.89 9.10 3.01
C PHE A 216 -3.58 8.09 2.07
N CYS A 217 -4.46 8.54 1.19
CA CYS A 217 -4.94 7.74 0.07
C CYS A 217 -4.71 8.47 -1.24
N SER A 218 -4.17 7.76 -2.23
CA SER A 218 -4.01 8.31 -3.57
C SER A 218 -5.32 8.84 -4.11
N ASN A 219 -6.44 8.17 -3.86
CA ASN A 219 -7.74 8.64 -4.32
C ASN A 219 -8.33 9.86 -3.56
N GLY A 220 -7.63 10.36 -2.53
CA GLY A 220 -8.12 11.46 -1.69
C GLY A 220 -9.32 11.09 -0.80
N ILE A 221 -9.78 9.84 -0.78
CA ILE A 221 -10.98 9.42 -0.04
C ILE A 221 -10.57 8.82 1.31
N PHE A 222 -11.17 9.33 2.39
CA PHE A 222 -11.01 8.71 3.69
C PHE A 222 -11.69 7.35 3.77
N THR A 223 -10.92 6.34 4.17
CA THR A 223 -11.43 5.03 4.53
C THR A 223 -11.02 4.68 5.95
N VAL A 224 -11.86 3.92 6.64
CA VAL A 224 -11.56 3.45 8.01
C VAL A 224 -10.27 2.62 8.01
N SER A 225 -10.03 1.85 6.94
CA SER A 225 -8.84 1.02 6.77
C SER A 225 -7.57 1.82 6.54
N SER A 226 -7.61 2.92 5.78
CA SER A 226 -6.42 3.75 5.54
C SER A 226 -5.96 4.46 6.79
N PHE A 227 -6.87 5.10 7.54
CA PHE A 227 -6.50 5.74 8.80
C PHE A 227 -6.08 4.74 9.89
N ARG A 228 -6.73 3.55 9.97
CA ARG A 228 -6.28 2.48 10.87
C ARG A 228 -4.84 2.06 10.57
N ARG A 229 -4.46 1.95 9.29
CA ARG A 229 -3.09 1.59 8.89
C ARG A 229 -2.09 2.64 9.37
N CYS A 230 -2.38 3.92 9.21
CA CYS A 230 -1.53 5.00 9.72
C CYS A 230 -1.33 4.91 11.24
N LEU A 231 -2.38 4.58 12.01
CA LEU A 231 -2.29 4.37 13.46
C LEU A 231 -1.40 3.16 13.83
N GLU A 232 -1.49 2.08 13.04
CA GLU A 232 -0.69 0.87 13.25
C GLU A 232 0.79 1.08 12.88
N ASP A 233 1.06 1.84 11.83
CA ASP A 233 2.43 2.16 11.37
C ASP A 233 3.12 3.18 12.31
N SER A 234 2.36 4.10 12.91
CA SER A 234 2.91 5.09 13.87
C SER A 234 3.27 4.48 15.23
N ALA A 235 2.74 3.29 15.55
CA ALA A 235 2.98 2.58 16.79
C ALA A 235 4.12 1.54 16.68
N MET A 236 4.97 1.64 15.65
CA MET A 236 6.03 0.66 15.40
C MET A 236 7.16 0.75 16.42
N GLU A 237 7.46 -0.38 17.05
CA GLU A 237 8.81 -0.69 17.56
C GLU A 237 9.63 -1.31 16.43
N ALA A 238 10.96 -1.12 16.44
CA ALA A 238 11.85 -1.66 15.42
C ALA A 238 11.63 -3.17 15.23
N VAL A 239 11.21 -3.54 14.01
CA VAL A 239 10.96 -4.94 13.65
C VAL A 239 12.31 -5.64 13.51
N THR A 240 12.61 -6.59 14.39
CA THR A 240 13.87 -7.35 14.39
C THR A 240 13.90 -8.50 13.35
N VAL A 241 12.75 -8.86 12.77
CA VAL A 241 12.62 -9.97 11.80
C VAL A 241 11.70 -9.52 10.67
N ASP A 242 12.17 -9.55 9.41
CA ASP A 242 11.33 -9.18 8.27
C ASP A 242 10.09 -10.09 8.20
N SER A 243 8.95 -9.47 8.46
CA SER A 243 7.66 -10.15 8.55
C SER A 243 7.19 -10.77 7.25
N ASN A 244 7.79 -10.40 6.11
CA ASN A 244 7.51 -11.01 4.82
C ASN A 244 7.83 -12.50 4.82
N PHE A 245 8.78 -12.97 5.64
CA PHE A 245 9.18 -14.38 5.65
C PHE A 245 8.10 -15.32 6.18
N CYS A 246 7.31 -14.89 7.16
CA CYS A 246 6.37 -15.77 7.85
C CYS A 246 5.06 -16.00 7.07
N TRP A 247 4.66 -15.05 6.24
CA TRP A 247 3.32 -14.99 5.64
C TRP A 247 3.38 -15.17 4.12
N GLN A 248 3.69 -16.38 3.67
CA GLN A 248 3.90 -16.70 2.25
C GLN A 248 2.66 -17.32 1.58
N GLY A 249 1.69 -17.80 2.36
CA GLY A 249 0.49 -18.50 1.88
C GLY A 249 0.77 -19.85 1.22
N ILE A 250 1.97 -20.41 1.44
CA ILE A 250 2.43 -21.65 0.80
C ILE A 250 2.24 -22.89 1.67
N CYS A 251 2.01 -22.73 2.98
CA CYS A 251 1.78 -23.83 3.92
C CYS A 251 0.55 -23.55 4.77
N PRO A 252 -0.01 -24.56 5.48
CA PRO A 252 -1.14 -24.35 6.38
C PRO A 252 -0.88 -23.21 7.38
N ASN A 253 -1.88 -22.35 7.60
CA ASN A 253 -1.78 -21.18 8.49
C ASN A 253 -1.21 -21.50 9.88
N LYS A 254 -1.49 -22.69 10.44
CA LYS A 254 -0.94 -23.13 11.74
C LYS A 254 0.60 -23.15 11.75
N ILE A 255 1.21 -23.49 10.61
CA ILE A 255 2.66 -23.59 10.45
C ILE A 255 3.26 -22.20 10.27
N GLU A 256 2.60 -21.29 9.53
CA GLU A 256 3.03 -19.90 9.45
C GLU A 256 3.02 -19.21 10.83
N VAL A 257 1.96 -19.41 11.61
CA VAL A 257 1.84 -18.90 12.98
C VAL A 257 2.88 -19.52 13.90
N PHE A 258 3.22 -20.80 13.71
CA PHE A 258 4.32 -21.44 14.42
C PHE A 258 5.67 -20.82 14.05
N THR A 259 5.99 -20.70 12.76
CA THR A 259 7.25 -20.11 12.27
C THR A 259 7.40 -18.65 12.74
N TRP A 260 6.31 -17.90 12.76
CA TRP A 260 6.27 -16.55 13.32
C TRP A 260 6.63 -16.51 14.82
N GLN A 261 6.13 -17.45 15.63
CA GLN A 261 6.52 -17.57 17.05
C GLN A 261 7.98 -18.03 17.20
N LEU A 262 8.41 -18.98 16.36
CA LEU A 262 9.75 -19.54 16.34
C LEU A 262 10.80 -18.45 16.11
N LEU A 263 10.64 -17.64 15.05
CA LEU A 263 11.58 -16.57 14.71
C LEU A 263 11.58 -15.41 15.72
N ARG A 264 10.52 -15.28 16.54
CA ARG A 264 10.46 -14.33 17.67
C ARG A 264 11.02 -14.89 18.98
N GLY A 265 11.47 -16.15 18.98
CA GLY A 265 12.00 -16.80 20.17
C GLY A 265 10.93 -17.18 21.20
N ARG A 266 9.68 -17.43 20.77
CA ARG A 266 8.50 -17.56 21.65
C ARG A 266 7.89 -18.96 21.70
N ILE A 267 8.57 -19.97 21.17
CA ILE A 267 8.13 -21.38 21.26
C ILE A 267 8.65 -22.04 22.54
N MET A 268 7.93 -23.06 23.03
CA MET A 268 8.19 -23.72 24.32
C MET A 268 9.26 -24.82 24.25
N VAL A 269 10.51 -24.42 23.98
CA VAL A 269 11.69 -25.27 24.23
C VAL A 269 12.10 -25.22 25.71
N ARG A 270 12.88 -26.18 26.21
CA ARG A 270 13.23 -26.30 27.65
C ARG A 270 13.86 -25.02 28.20
N ASN A 271 14.75 -24.37 27.46
CA ASN A 271 15.36 -23.11 27.94
C ASN A 271 14.31 -22.00 28.14
N VAL A 272 13.34 -21.90 27.23
CA VAL A 272 12.24 -20.93 27.31
C VAL A 272 11.31 -21.29 28.46
N MET A 273 10.97 -22.57 28.62
CA MET A 273 10.11 -23.04 29.72
C MET A 273 10.73 -22.77 31.09
N ASN A 274 12.04 -22.99 31.24
CA ASN A 274 12.76 -22.69 32.48
C ASN A 274 12.84 -21.18 32.75
N ARG A 275 13.14 -20.37 31.73
CA ARG A 275 13.13 -18.90 31.84
C ARG A 275 11.78 -18.34 32.32
N PHE A 276 10.68 -18.99 31.95
CA PHE A 276 9.33 -18.58 32.34
C PHE A 276 8.79 -19.33 33.58
N GLY A 277 9.60 -20.18 34.22
CA GLY A 277 9.26 -20.83 35.49
C GLY A 277 8.18 -21.91 35.39
N PHE A 278 8.01 -22.57 34.23
CA PHE A 278 6.97 -23.60 34.06
C PHE A 278 7.25 -24.88 34.84
N SER A 279 8.51 -25.22 35.07
CA SER A 279 8.92 -26.39 35.85
C SER A 279 10.30 -26.14 36.45
N PRO A 280 10.38 -25.76 37.75
CA PRO A 280 11.65 -25.75 38.46
C PRO A 280 12.24 -27.17 38.38
N ASN A 281 13.51 -27.31 38.05
CA ASN A 281 14.24 -28.58 37.93
C ASN A 281 13.97 -29.42 36.65
N MET A 282 13.41 -28.84 35.58
CA MET A 282 13.36 -29.54 34.29
C MET A 282 14.76 -29.62 33.66
N ALA A 283 15.13 -30.81 33.17
CA ALA A 283 16.34 -31.01 32.39
C ALA A 283 16.40 -30.00 31.23
N VAL A 284 17.52 -29.29 31.11
CA VAL A 284 17.73 -28.28 30.07
C VAL A 284 18.24 -28.87 28.77
N GLU A 285 18.74 -30.11 28.80
CA GLU A 285 19.38 -30.77 27.66
C GLU A 285 18.43 -30.92 26.46
N CYS A 286 18.99 -30.90 25.26
CA CYS A 286 18.26 -31.13 24.02
C CYS A 286 17.71 -32.56 23.98
N PRO A 287 16.41 -32.77 23.72
CA PRO A 287 15.82 -34.12 23.63
C PRO A 287 16.48 -35.01 22.56
N PHE A 288 17.05 -34.42 21.51
CA PHE A 288 17.70 -35.17 20.44
C PHE A 288 19.13 -35.60 20.77
N CYS A 289 20.02 -34.66 21.11
CA CYS A 289 21.43 -34.99 21.34
C CYS A 289 21.77 -35.31 22.79
N LYS A 290 20.98 -34.84 23.75
CA LYS A 290 21.22 -34.96 25.20
C LYS A 290 22.58 -34.41 25.66
N SER A 291 23.24 -33.56 24.86
CA SER A 291 24.60 -33.07 25.14
C SER A 291 24.66 -31.57 25.41
N GLU A 292 23.78 -30.78 24.81
CA GLU A 292 23.73 -29.32 24.94
C GLU A 292 22.36 -28.85 25.41
N GLU A 293 22.27 -27.62 25.92
CA GLU A 293 21.00 -26.98 26.29
C GLU A 293 20.05 -26.81 25.08
N GLU A 294 18.77 -27.13 25.27
CA GLU A 294 17.71 -26.97 24.28
C GLU A 294 17.32 -25.49 24.12
N THR A 295 18.19 -24.73 23.44
CA THR A 295 17.85 -23.43 22.91
C THR A 295 17.15 -23.57 21.55
N ILE A 296 16.47 -22.51 21.09
CA ILE A 296 15.85 -22.50 19.76
C ILE A 296 16.91 -22.68 18.66
N ASN A 297 18.04 -21.96 18.75
CA ASN A 297 19.10 -22.10 17.76
C ASN A 297 19.73 -23.50 17.80
N HIS A 298 19.95 -24.06 18.99
CA HIS A 298 20.44 -25.43 19.10
C HIS A 298 19.46 -26.44 18.48
N LEU A 299 18.20 -26.44 18.92
CA LEU A 299 17.20 -27.42 18.47
C LEU A 299 16.96 -27.39 16.95
N PHE A 300 16.96 -26.19 16.34
CA PHE A 300 16.60 -26.04 14.93
C PHE A 300 17.78 -25.91 13.98
N LEU A 301 19.00 -25.62 14.46
CA LEU A 301 20.20 -25.46 13.62
C LEU A 301 21.40 -26.28 14.08
N HIS A 302 21.84 -26.11 15.33
CA HIS A 302 23.16 -26.58 15.79
C HIS A 302 23.17 -28.03 16.28
N CYS A 303 22.02 -28.59 16.63
CA CYS A 303 21.90 -30.00 17.00
C CYS A 303 22.30 -30.86 15.80
N HIS A 304 23.22 -31.81 15.99
CA HIS A 304 23.73 -32.69 14.91
C HIS A 304 22.60 -33.28 14.04
N ARG A 305 21.50 -33.66 14.68
CA ARG A 305 20.32 -34.21 14.02
C ARG A 305 19.59 -33.19 13.15
N ALA A 306 19.41 -31.97 13.65
CA ALA A 306 18.81 -30.88 12.89
C ALA A 306 19.72 -30.47 11.73
N SER A 307 21.02 -30.33 11.97
CA SER A 307 22.01 -30.00 10.95
C SER A 307 22.03 -31.03 9.83
N GLU A 308 21.98 -32.33 10.15
CA GLU A 308 21.92 -33.41 9.15
C GLU A 308 20.64 -33.35 8.31
N ILE A 309 19.48 -33.07 8.93
CA ILE A 309 18.21 -32.86 8.19
C ILE A 309 18.35 -31.70 7.21
N TRP A 310 18.90 -30.56 7.64
CA TRP A 310 19.13 -29.41 6.75
C TRP A 310 20.05 -29.78 5.57
N VAL A 311 21.19 -30.41 5.84
CA VAL A 311 22.15 -30.83 4.80
C VAL A 311 21.50 -31.76 3.78
N ARG A 312 20.76 -32.78 4.23
CA ARG A 312 20.05 -33.72 3.35
C ARG A 312 18.96 -33.07 2.52
N CYS A 313 18.26 -32.07 3.05
CA CYS A 313 17.23 -31.35 2.31
C CYS A 313 17.84 -30.38 1.28
N MET A 314 18.97 -29.76 1.63
CA MET A 314 19.70 -28.81 0.77
C MET A 314 20.40 -29.50 -0.39
N SER A 315 20.87 -30.73 -0.19
CA SER A 315 21.52 -31.52 -1.25
C SER A 315 20.59 -31.82 -2.42
N TRP A 316 19.26 -31.85 -2.22
CA TRP A 316 18.28 -31.96 -3.32
C TRP A 316 18.37 -30.81 -4.32
N TRP A 317 18.86 -29.66 -3.87
CA TRP A 317 18.95 -28.43 -4.65
C TRP A 317 20.38 -28.13 -5.11
N GLY A 318 21.34 -29.02 -4.81
CA GLY A 318 22.76 -28.78 -5.09
C GLY A 318 23.36 -27.58 -4.35
N VAL A 319 22.71 -27.13 -3.27
CA VAL A 319 23.17 -25.98 -2.48
C VAL A 319 24.02 -26.47 -1.32
N SER A 320 25.25 -26.00 -1.24
CA SER A 320 26.11 -26.16 -0.06
C SER A 320 25.87 -25.01 0.92
N TRP A 321 25.86 -25.31 2.21
CA TRP A 321 25.49 -24.36 3.27
C TRP A 321 26.48 -24.39 4.43
N CYS A 322 26.64 -23.24 5.10
CA CYS A 322 27.38 -23.08 6.35
C CYS A 322 26.41 -22.59 7.45
N VAL A 323 26.45 -23.25 8.61
CA VAL A 323 25.53 -22.98 9.73
C VAL A 323 25.67 -21.53 10.21
N ASN A 324 24.56 -20.78 10.26
CA ASN A 324 24.51 -19.42 10.83
C ASN A 324 24.38 -19.45 12.35
N ASN A 325 24.75 -18.36 13.03
CA ASN A 325 24.69 -18.25 14.49
C ASN A 325 23.25 -18.32 15.02
N SER A 326 22.27 -17.81 14.25
CA SER A 326 20.86 -17.81 14.64
C SER A 326 19.91 -18.24 13.53
N LEU A 327 18.75 -18.76 13.94
CA LEU A 327 17.67 -19.13 13.02
C LEU A 327 17.08 -17.91 12.30
N SER A 328 17.09 -16.74 12.92
CA SER A 328 16.60 -15.51 12.31
C SER A 328 17.52 -15.02 11.19
N GLU A 329 18.84 -15.04 11.40
CA GLU A 329 19.83 -14.78 10.34
C GLU A 329 19.71 -15.82 9.21
N TRP A 330 19.48 -17.09 9.58
CA TRP A 330 19.27 -18.13 8.60
C TRP A 330 18.03 -17.87 7.74
N ALA A 331 16.92 -17.46 8.33
CA ALA A 331 15.71 -17.13 7.60
C ALA A 331 15.97 -15.98 6.59
N VAL A 332 16.67 -14.92 7.00
CA VAL A 332 17.05 -13.81 6.10
C VAL A 332 17.83 -14.33 4.89
N GLY A 333 18.85 -15.16 5.12
CA GLY A 333 19.63 -15.78 4.05
C GLY A 333 18.79 -16.69 3.15
N TRP A 334 17.96 -17.56 3.75
CA TRP A 334 17.12 -18.52 3.03
C TRP A 334 16.18 -17.85 2.03
N PHE A 335 15.43 -16.85 2.50
CA PHE A 335 14.44 -16.15 1.67
C PHE A 335 15.11 -15.15 0.71
N GLY A 336 16.34 -14.70 1.00
CA GLY A 336 17.16 -13.91 0.08
C GLY A 336 17.74 -14.72 -1.08
N LEU A 337 18.02 -16.01 -0.89
CA LEU A 337 18.57 -16.93 -1.91
C LEU A 337 17.50 -17.49 -2.88
N CYS A 338 16.25 -17.04 -2.78
CA CYS A 338 15.12 -17.60 -3.50
C CYS A 338 15.26 -17.47 -5.05
N PRO A 339 15.25 -18.57 -5.83
CA PRO A 339 15.27 -18.52 -7.29
C PRO A 339 14.03 -17.80 -7.85
N LYS A 340 14.22 -16.92 -8.85
CA LYS A 340 13.15 -16.06 -9.44
C LYS A 340 12.11 -16.81 -10.32
N ALA A 341 11.87 -18.11 -10.09
CA ALA A 341 10.96 -18.95 -10.87
C ALA A 341 9.96 -19.72 -9.98
N ARG A 342 9.14 -20.61 -10.59
CA ARG A 342 8.22 -21.53 -9.89
C ARG A 342 8.91 -22.34 -8.77
N GLN A 343 10.20 -22.59 -8.91
CA GLN A 343 11.09 -23.19 -7.92
C GLN A 343 11.18 -22.41 -6.59
N GLY A 344 11.03 -21.08 -6.62
CA GLY A 344 11.11 -20.24 -5.41
C GLY A 344 10.03 -20.54 -4.38
N ARG A 345 8.84 -20.97 -4.81
CA ARG A 345 7.78 -21.41 -3.88
C ARG A 345 8.12 -22.74 -3.21
N ALA A 346 8.62 -23.72 -3.97
CA ALA A 346 9.04 -25.00 -3.41
C ALA A 346 10.22 -24.83 -2.45
N TRP A 347 11.18 -23.97 -2.81
CA TRP A 347 12.27 -23.55 -1.94
C TRP A 347 11.79 -22.91 -0.64
N ASN A 348 10.89 -21.92 -0.73
CA ASN A 348 10.33 -21.29 0.47
C ASN A 348 9.56 -22.30 1.33
N SER A 349 8.77 -23.20 0.72
CA SER A 349 8.02 -24.25 1.42
C SER A 349 8.93 -25.21 2.19
N LEU A 350 10.13 -25.48 1.67
CA LEU A 350 11.09 -26.38 2.30
C LEU A 350 11.52 -25.86 3.68
N PHE A 351 11.74 -24.55 3.83
CA PHE A 351 12.04 -23.95 5.13
C PHE A 351 10.95 -24.27 6.17
N PHE A 352 9.68 -24.01 5.83
CA PHE A 352 8.54 -24.29 6.71
C PHE A 352 8.41 -25.78 7.03
N ALA A 353 8.68 -26.64 6.05
CA ALA A 353 8.58 -28.09 6.21
C ALA A 353 9.64 -28.60 7.18
N ILE A 354 10.89 -28.13 7.05
CA ILE A 354 12.00 -28.55 7.91
C ILE A 354 11.72 -28.13 9.36
N VAL A 355 11.48 -26.84 9.61
CA VAL A 355 11.27 -26.36 10.99
C VAL A 355 10.05 -27.02 11.63
N TRP A 356 8.96 -27.20 10.89
CA TRP A 356 7.77 -27.87 11.42
C TRP A 356 8.03 -29.36 11.74
N THR A 357 8.79 -30.07 10.89
CA THR A 357 9.13 -31.49 11.13
C THR A 357 10.06 -31.66 12.32
N ILE A 358 11.07 -30.79 12.48
CA ILE A 358 11.96 -30.81 13.64
C ILE A 358 11.14 -30.62 14.92
N TRP A 359 10.27 -29.62 14.95
CA TRP A 359 9.41 -29.32 16.10
C TRP A 359 8.47 -30.48 16.46
N GLU A 360 7.80 -31.05 15.45
CA GLU A 360 6.87 -32.16 15.66
C GLU A 360 7.61 -33.41 16.13
N SER A 361 8.77 -33.74 15.54
CA SER A 361 9.60 -34.88 15.95
C SER A 361 10.08 -34.74 17.38
N ARG A 362 10.52 -33.53 17.77
CA ARG A 362 10.89 -33.22 19.15
C ARG A 362 9.72 -33.44 20.10
N ASN A 363 8.53 -32.96 19.75
CA ASN A 363 7.36 -33.11 20.62
C ASN A 363 6.89 -34.55 20.72
N HIS A 364 6.93 -35.34 19.64
CA HIS A 364 6.69 -36.78 19.71
C HIS A 364 7.66 -37.48 20.66
N LEU A 365 8.95 -37.12 20.60
CA LEU A 365 9.95 -37.68 21.50
C LEU A 365 9.67 -37.29 22.96
N VAL A 366 9.38 -36.02 23.22
CA VAL A 366 9.15 -35.51 24.59
C VAL A 366 7.86 -36.05 25.21
N PHE A 367 6.76 -36.12 24.45
CA PHE A 367 5.44 -36.44 25.01
C PHE A 367 5.00 -37.89 24.79
N LEU A 368 5.53 -38.57 23.78
CA LEU A 368 5.14 -39.94 23.41
C LEU A 368 6.33 -40.91 23.40
N ASN A 369 7.53 -40.46 23.77
CA ASN A 369 8.77 -41.24 23.73
C ASN A 369 8.99 -41.96 22.39
N SER A 370 8.53 -41.34 21.30
CA SER A 370 8.55 -41.91 19.96
C SER A 370 9.54 -41.15 19.10
N ASP A 371 10.57 -41.86 18.63
CA ASP A 371 11.58 -41.31 17.74
C ASP A 371 11.44 -41.88 16.32
N LYS A 372 11.18 -41.00 15.35
CA LYS A 372 11.01 -41.33 13.93
C LYS A 372 12.35 -41.49 13.17
N GLY A 373 13.48 -41.17 13.78
CA GLY A 373 14.78 -41.14 13.09
C GLY A 373 14.92 -39.99 12.07
N ILE A 374 16.06 -39.92 11.38
CA ILE A 374 16.36 -38.86 10.40
C ILE A 374 15.70 -39.17 9.05
N GLU A 375 15.78 -40.42 8.57
CA GLU A 375 15.23 -40.83 7.28
C GLU A 375 13.73 -40.53 7.17
N GLN A 376 12.95 -40.95 8.16
CA GLN A 376 11.51 -40.72 8.15
C GLN A 376 11.17 -39.23 8.25
N ALA A 377 11.94 -38.45 9.00
CA ALA A 377 11.76 -37.00 9.07
C ALA A 377 12.00 -36.35 7.71
N VAL A 378 13.05 -36.76 7.01
CA VAL A 378 13.40 -36.29 5.67
C VAL A 378 12.31 -36.64 4.64
N ASP A 379 11.74 -37.85 4.70
CA ASP A 379 10.64 -38.25 3.82
C ASP A 379 9.33 -37.50 4.12
N ILE A 380 9.03 -37.23 5.41
CA ILE A 380 7.91 -36.38 5.81
C ILE A 380 8.08 -34.97 5.24
N ILE A 381 9.30 -34.41 5.26
CA ILE A 381 9.61 -33.10 4.69
C ILE A 381 9.34 -33.09 3.18
N LYS A 382 9.86 -34.08 2.44
CA LYS A 382 9.59 -34.22 1.00
C LYS A 382 8.08 -34.23 0.72
N PHE A 383 7.34 -35.06 1.45
CA PHE A 383 5.90 -35.18 1.29
C PHE A 383 5.18 -33.85 1.56
N ARG A 384 5.55 -33.15 2.64
CA ARG A 384 4.99 -31.83 2.98
C ARG A 384 5.20 -30.82 1.87
N VAL A 385 6.42 -30.68 1.37
CA VAL A 385 6.74 -29.73 0.29
C VAL A 385 5.92 -30.03 -0.96
N ALA A 386 5.88 -31.30 -1.38
CA ALA A 386 5.13 -31.69 -2.57
C ALA A 386 3.62 -31.47 -2.41
N TRP A 387 3.08 -31.80 -1.24
CA TRP A 387 1.65 -31.62 -0.94
C TRP A 387 1.25 -30.14 -0.89
N TRP A 388 2.05 -29.31 -0.24
CA TRP A 388 1.84 -27.86 -0.18
C TRP A 388 1.95 -27.19 -1.54
N PHE A 389 2.93 -27.61 -2.34
CA PHE A 389 3.10 -27.12 -3.70
C PHE A 389 1.91 -27.46 -4.60
N LYS A 390 1.36 -28.68 -4.48
CA LYS A 390 0.18 -29.11 -5.23
C LYS A 390 -1.07 -28.30 -4.87
N HIS A 391 -1.31 -28.03 -3.59
CA HIS A 391 -2.54 -27.37 -3.14
C HIS A 391 -2.54 -25.84 -3.26
N HIS A 392 -1.37 -25.20 -3.33
CA HIS A 392 -1.24 -23.73 -3.37
C HIS A 392 -0.59 -23.20 -4.68
N GLY A 393 -0.29 -24.06 -5.65
CA GLY A 393 0.16 -23.71 -7.00
C GLY A 393 -0.98 -23.52 -8.00
N GLU A 394 -0.79 -22.67 -9.01
CA GLU A 394 -1.71 -22.61 -10.17
C GLU A 394 -1.70 -23.98 -10.88
N GLY A 395 -2.77 -24.76 -10.69
CA GLY A 395 -3.22 -25.80 -11.62
C GLY A 395 -2.20 -26.86 -12.06
N SER A 396 -1.24 -27.26 -11.23
CA SER A 396 -0.42 -28.44 -11.54
C SER A 396 -1.27 -29.69 -11.33
N SER A 397 -1.72 -30.29 -12.44
CA SER A 397 -2.34 -31.62 -12.49
C SER A 397 -1.32 -32.74 -12.25
N ASP A 398 -0.05 -32.41 -12.05
CA ASP A 398 1.03 -33.36 -11.91
C ASP A 398 0.88 -34.19 -10.61
N PRO A 399 1.07 -35.51 -10.67
CA PRO A 399 1.14 -36.35 -9.48
C PRO A 399 2.25 -35.89 -8.52
N ILE A 400 2.04 -36.11 -7.21
CA ILE A 400 3.03 -35.79 -6.17
C ILE A 400 4.38 -36.43 -6.47
N THR A 401 4.39 -37.61 -7.09
CA THR A 401 5.59 -38.34 -7.51
C THR A 401 6.41 -37.59 -8.56
N VAL A 402 5.75 -36.91 -9.51
CA VAL A 402 6.39 -36.09 -10.55
C VAL A 402 6.96 -34.81 -9.93
N ILE A 403 6.23 -34.18 -9.02
CA ILE A 403 6.72 -33.00 -8.28
C ILE A 403 7.96 -33.37 -7.44
N LEU A 404 7.97 -34.54 -6.80
CA LEU A 404 9.11 -35.05 -6.04
C LEU A 404 10.32 -35.33 -6.95
N GLN A 405 10.09 -35.86 -8.15
CA GLN A 405 11.15 -36.08 -9.15
C GLN A 405 11.69 -34.76 -9.72
N ASP A 406 10.86 -33.74 -9.94
CA ASP A 406 11.30 -32.42 -10.41
C ASP A 406 12.10 -31.66 -9.35
N ILE A 407 11.68 -31.74 -8.07
CA ILE A 407 12.43 -31.20 -6.94
C ILE A 407 13.80 -31.89 -6.83
N ALA A 408 13.87 -33.20 -7.09
CA ALA A 408 15.11 -33.97 -7.06
C ALA A 408 15.95 -33.91 -8.36
N GLY A 409 15.36 -33.52 -9.49
CA GLY A 409 15.91 -33.79 -10.83
C GLY A 409 16.18 -32.57 -11.72
N ARG A 410 15.69 -31.36 -11.41
CA ARG A 410 15.91 -30.16 -12.27
C ARG A 410 16.10 -28.85 -11.50
N CYS A 411 17.10 -28.79 -10.63
CA CYS A 411 17.57 -27.52 -10.07
C CYS A 411 19.02 -27.25 -10.44
N SER A 412 19.36 -27.37 -11.72
CA SER A 412 20.48 -26.60 -12.29
C SER A 412 19.96 -25.21 -12.64
N VAL A 413 20.56 -24.18 -12.03
CA VAL A 413 20.33 -22.78 -12.39
C VAL A 413 20.89 -22.56 -13.80
N THR A 414 20.11 -22.86 -14.83
CA THR A 414 20.46 -22.50 -16.21
C THR A 414 19.32 -21.73 -16.85
N ASN A 415 19.65 -20.50 -17.24
CA ASN A 415 18.85 -19.54 -17.97
C ASN A 415 18.03 -20.20 -19.10
N ILE A 416 16.71 -20.21 -18.96
CA ILE A 416 15.81 -20.42 -20.10
C ILE A 416 15.15 -19.08 -20.40
N LYS A 417 15.64 -18.44 -21.48
CA LYS A 417 14.91 -17.38 -22.18
C LYS A 417 13.54 -17.94 -22.55
N LYS A 418 12.47 -17.50 -21.87
CA LYS A 418 11.11 -17.86 -22.27
C LYS A 418 10.79 -17.14 -23.58
N ALA A 419 10.50 -17.93 -24.60
CA ALA A 419 9.64 -17.54 -25.70
C ALA A 419 8.32 -17.01 -25.11
N VAL A 420 8.03 -15.73 -25.35
CA VAL A 420 6.75 -15.12 -25.02
C VAL A 420 5.79 -15.49 -26.15
N SER A 421 4.76 -16.26 -25.81
CA SER A 421 3.59 -16.43 -26.67
C SER A 421 2.98 -15.06 -26.95
N THR A 422 3.02 -14.62 -28.20
CA THR A 422 2.37 -13.40 -28.67
C THR A 422 0.86 -13.54 -28.52
N ALA A 423 0.27 -12.77 -27.60
CA ALA A 423 -1.16 -12.51 -27.64
C ALA A 423 -1.43 -11.62 -28.86
N ASN A 424 -2.22 -12.12 -29.82
CA ASN A 424 -2.43 -11.55 -31.14
C ASN A 424 -2.96 -10.11 -31.09
N TRP A 425 -2.09 -9.13 -31.34
CA TRP A 425 -2.49 -7.79 -31.75
C TRP A 425 -3.10 -7.87 -33.16
N SER A 426 -4.23 -7.18 -33.38
CA SER A 426 -4.87 -7.10 -34.70
C SER A 426 -4.97 -5.65 -35.19
N PRO A 427 -4.85 -5.39 -36.50
CA PRO A 427 -5.03 -4.05 -37.06
C PRO A 427 -6.48 -3.54 -36.88
N PRO A 428 -6.69 -2.20 -36.88
CA PRO A 428 -8.03 -1.61 -36.92
C PRO A 428 -8.73 -1.77 -38.28
N SER A 429 -10.03 -1.48 -38.33
CA SER A 429 -10.81 -1.40 -39.56
C SER A 429 -10.31 -0.29 -40.50
N GLN A 430 -10.62 -0.40 -41.79
CA GLN A 430 -10.20 0.57 -42.80
C GLN A 430 -10.60 2.00 -42.43
N GLY A 431 -9.64 2.93 -42.46
CA GLY A 431 -9.84 4.33 -42.09
C GLY A 431 -9.80 4.64 -40.58
N ALA A 432 -9.56 3.63 -39.73
CA ALA A 432 -9.38 3.79 -38.29
C ALA A 432 -7.92 3.58 -37.86
N PHE A 433 -7.57 4.09 -36.68
CA PHE A 433 -6.23 4.05 -36.11
C PHE A 433 -6.23 3.44 -34.71
N LYS A 434 -5.13 2.76 -34.35
CA LYS A 434 -4.90 2.25 -32.99
C LYS A 434 -3.64 2.88 -32.41
N PHE A 435 -3.77 3.47 -31.23
CA PHE A 435 -2.68 4.10 -30.51
C PHE A 435 -2.41 3.33 -29.22
N ASN A 436 -1.42 2.44 -29.25
CA ASN A 436 -0.97 1.70 -28.08
C ASN A 436 -0.07 2.60 -27.22
N VAL A 437 -0.38 2.75 -25.93
CA VAL A 437 0.33 3.65 -25.00
C VAL A 437 0.68 2.94 -23.70
N ASP A 438 1.79 3.30 -23.08
CA ASP A 438 2.26 2.71 -21.81
C ASP A 438 3.02 3.74 -20.96
N GLY A 439 2.98 3.58 -19.63
CA GLY A 439 3.69 4.40 -18.66
C GLY A 439 4.61 3.55 -17.77
N SER A 440 5.89 3.92 -17.69
CA SER A 440 6.88 3.20 -16.88
C SER A 440 7.39 4.09 -15.75
N ALA A 441 7.49 3.57 -14.54
CA ALA A 441 8.09 4.23 -13.39
C ALA A 441 9.02 3.28 -12.62
N ARG A 442 10.23 3.75 -12.29
CA ARG A 442 11.26 3.00 -11.53
C ARG A 442 11.23 3.35 -10.05
N GLY A 443 10.11 3.06 -9.39
CA GLY A 443 9.89 3.38 -7.98
C GLY A 443 8.47 3.85 -7.72
N ASN A 444 8.18 4.23 -6.48
CA ASN A 444 6.88 4.78 -6.10
C ASN A 444 7.04 5.93 -5.07
N PRO A 445 7.38 7.16 -5.52
CA PRO A 445 7.65 7.58 -6.90
C PRO A 445 9.11 7.30 -7.32
N GLY A 446 9.39 7.29 -8.62
CA GLY A 446 10.75 7.12 -9.17
C GLY A 446 10.87 7.67 -10.59
N SER A 447 12.05 7.53 -11.22
CA SER A 447 12.28 7.96 -12.60
C SER A 447 11.23 7.34 -13.53
N ALA A 448 10.52 8.18 -14.29
CA ALA A 448 9.36 7.78 -15.08
C ALA A 448 9.46 8.24 -16.53
N GLY A 449 8.97 7.38 -17.43
CA GLY A 449 8.89 7.63 -18.86
C GLY A 449 7.58 7.14 -19.43
N ILE A 450 7.15 7.75 -20.53
CA ILE A 450 5.94 7.41 -21.27
C ILE A 450 6.31 7.03 -22.70
N GLY A 451 5.49 6.17 -23.30
CA GLY A 451 5.69 5.78 -24.69
C GLY A 451 4.40 5.38 -25.37
N GLY A 452 4.39 5.52 -26.69
CA GLY A 452 3.25 5.11 -27.49
C GLY A 452 3.58 4.88 -28.96
N VAL A 453 2.73 4.09 -29.62
CA VAL A 453 2.82 3.76 -31.05
C VAL A 453 1.44 3.81 -31.69
N LEU A 454 1.32 4.63 -32.73
CA LEU A 454 0.14 4.82 -33.56
C LEU A 454 0.28 3.99 -34.85
N ARG A 455 -0.75 3.19 -35.16
CA ARG A 455 -0.80 2.33 -36.34
C ARG A 455 -2.08 2.52 -37.14
N ASP A 456 -1.96 2.39 -38.46
CA ASP A 456 -3.08 2.40 -39.42
C ASP A 456 -3.75 1.02 -39.56
N PHE A 457 -4.77 0.94 -40.42
CA PHE A 457 -5.51 -0.29 -40.75
C PHE A 457 -4.68 -1.40 -41.42
N ARG A 458 -3.48 -1.07 -41.95
CA ARG A 458 -2.52 -2.03 -42.51
C ARG A 458 -1.51 -2.50 -41.45
N GLY A 459 -1.58 -1.95 -40.24
CA GLY A 459 -0.62 -2.18 -39.17
C GLY A 459 0.71 -1.46 -39.35
N LYS A 460 0.81 -0.53 -40.31
CA LYS A 460 1.99 0.32 -40.48
C LYS A 460 2.05 1.29 -39.29
N VAL A 461 3.23 1.43 -38.68
CA VAL A 461 3.49 2.48 -37.70
C VAL A 461 3.58 3.80 -38.44
N ILE A 462 2.71 4.74 -38.08
CA ILE A 462 2.65 6.09 -38.67
C ILE A 462 3.03 7.17 -37.65
N GLY A 463 3.10 6.81 -36.37
CA GLY A 463 3.55 7.70 -35.30
C GLY A 463 4.06 6.91 -34.12
N SER A 464 5.06 7.40 -33.42
CA SER A 464 5.51 6.87 -32.14
C SER A 464 6.20 7.94 -31.31
N PHE A 465 6.15 7.79 -29.99
CA PHE A 465 6.85 8.67 -29.06
C PHE A 465 7.44 7.88 -27.88
N SER A 466 8.53 8.41 -27.34
CA SER A 466 9.19 7.99 -26.10
C SER A 466 9.68 9.24 -25.40
N LYS A 467 9.19 9.49 -24.18
CA LYS A 467 9.42 10.75 -23.46
C LYS A 467 9.71 10.51 -21.99
N PHE A 468 10.68 11.26 -21.46
CA PHE A 468 10.93 11.34 -20.02
C PHE A 468 9.94 12.30 -19.36
N VAL A 469 9.35 11.91 -18.22
CA VAL A 469 8.33 12.72 -17.52
C VAL A 469 8.73 13.06 -16.08
N GLY A 470 10.01 12.93 -15.75
CA GLY A 470 10.52 13.24 -14.42
C GLY A 470 10.27 12.13 -13.41
N ILE A 471 10.07 12.50 -12.15
CA ILE A 471 9.82 11.57 -11.05
C ILE A 471 8.31 11.41 -10.86
N ALA A 472 7.78 10.22 -11.11
CA ALA A 472 6.36 9.91 -10.99
C ALA A 472 6.13 8.49 -10.43
N ASP A 473 4.92 8.21 -9.95
CA ASP A 473 4.48 6.84 -9.69
C ASP A 473 3.91 6.19 -10.96
N ALA A 474 3.77 4.86 -10.93
CA ALA A 474 3.32 4.10 -12.10
C ALA A 474 1.96 4.58 -12.64
N ILE A 475 0.98 4.88 -11.77
CA ILE A 475 -0.35 5.32 -12.23
C ILE A 475 -0.31 6.73 -12.84
N THR A 476 0.57 7.61 -12.35
CA THR A 476 0.78 8.94 -12.91
C THR A 476 1.40 8.86 -14.30
N ALA A 477 2.40 7.99 -14.50
CA ALA A 477 3.00 7.74 -15.81
C ALA A 477 1.94 7.20 -16.81
N GLU A 478 1.08 6.29 -16.36
CA GLU A 478 -0.04 5.75 -17.16
C GLU A 478 -1.07 6.81 -17.57
N ILE A 479 -1.34 7.80 -16.71
CA ILE A 479 -2.25 8.90 -17.06
C ILE A 479 -1.58 9.87 -18.03
N PHE A 480 -0.29 10.18 -17.79
CA PHE A 480 0.47 11.10 -18.65
C PHE A 480 0.67 10.54 -20.06
N THR A 481 0.84 9.23 -20.25
CA THR A 481 0.94 8.64 -21.60
C THR A 481 -0.38 8.79 -22.37
N ILE A 482 -1.54 8.62 -21.71
CA ILE A 482 -2.85 8.83 -22.35
C ILE A 482 -3.03 10.30 -22.72
N HIS A 483 -2.68 11.22 -21.81
CA HIS A 483 -2.70 12.65 -22.07
C HIS A 483 -1.83 13.02 -23.28
N GLN A 484 -0.59 12.53 -23.33
CA GLN A 484 0.32 12.80 -24.43
C GLN A 484 -0.23 12.28 -25.77
N ALA A 485 -0.83 11.09 -25.79
CA ALA A 485 -1.47 10.57 -26.99
C ALA A 485 -2.65 11.43 -27.46
N CYS A 486 -3.48 11.93 -26.53
CA CYS A 486 -4.56 12.87 -26.85
C CYS A 486 -4.04 14.17 -27.45
N VAL A 487 -2.98 14.75 -26.87
CA VAL A 487 -2.33 15.97 -27.39
C VAL A 487 -1.80 15.76 -28.81
N LEU A 488 -1.10 14.66 -29.06
CA LEU A 488 -0.57 14.34 -30.39
C LEU A 488 -1.68 14.16 -31.43
N CYS A 489 -2.77 13.48 -31.07
CA CYS A 489 -3.92 13.32 -31.95
C CYS A 489 -4.62 14.67 -32.23
N ALA A 490 -4.78 15.53 -31.22
CA ALA A 490 -5.44 16.82 -31.38
C ALA A 490 -4.65 17.80 -32.26
N ASN A 491 -3.32 17.71 -32.23
CA ASN A 491 -2.43 18.56 -33.01
C ASN A 491 -2.13 18.02 -34.43
N SER A 492 -2.70 16.88 -34.83
CA SER A 492 -2.47 16.29 -36.16
C SER A 492 -3.71 16.47 -37.06
N PRO A 493 -3.68 17.36 -38.06
CA PRO A 493 -4.84 17.63 -38.92
C PRO A 493 -5.40 16.36 -39.60
N ALA A 494 -4.53 15.43 -40.00
CA ALA A 494 -4.92 14.18 -40.66
C ALA A 494 -5.68 13.19 -39.76
N LEU A 495 -5.61 13.37 -38.42
CA LEU A 495 -6.27 12.52 -37.43
C LEU A 495 -7.60 13.11 -36.92
N ILE A 496 -7.83 14.40 -37.12
CA ILE A 496 -9.06 15.07 -36.67
C ILE A 496 -10.28 14.45 -37.39
N GLY A 497 -11.28 14.05 -36.61
CA GLY A 497 -12.51 13.42 -37.12
C GLY A 497 -12.37 11.95 -37.55
N LYS A 498 -11.17 11.35 -37.44
CA LYS A 498 -10.95 9.92 -37.70
C LYS A 498 -11.29 9.08 -36.46
N GLN A 499 -11.56 7.79 -36.68
CA GLN A 499 -11.78 6.85 -35.58
C GLN A 499 -10.44 6.43 -34.98
N ILE A 500 -10.18 6.79 -33.73
CA ILE A 500 -8.92 6.49 -33.04
C ILE A 500 -9.23 5.69 -31.78
N THR A 501 -8.53 4.57 -31.61
CA THR A 501 -8.63 3.75 -30.39
C THR A 501 -7.31 3.84 -29.62
N ILE A 502 -7.30 4.56 -28.51
CA ILE A 502 -6.16 4.64 -27.58
C ILE A 502 -6.21 3.43 -26.65
N ILE A 503 -5.13 2.66 -26.55
CA ILE A 503 -5.06 1.38 -25.84
C ILE A 503 -4.01 1.48 -24.75
N SER A 504 -4.44 1.38 -23.48
CA SER A 504 -3.55 1.30 -22.31
C SER A 504 -3.74 -0.03 -21.60
N ASP A 505 -2.70 -0.54 -20.93
CA ASP A 505 -2.80 -1.74 -20.09
C ASP A 505 -3.21 -1.43 -18.64
N SER A 506 -3.32 -0.14 -18.30
CA SER A 506 -3.71 0.32 -16.98
C SER A 506 -5.23 0.43 -16.84
N LYS A 507 -5.85 -0.62 -16.28
CA LYS A 507 -7.28 -0.62 -15.97
C LYS A 507 -7.69 0.59 -15.10
N GLY A 508 -6.81 1.00 -14.20
CA GLY A 508 -7.01 2.17 -13.34
C GLY A 508 -7.11 3.46 -14.15
N ALA A 509 -6.11 3.76 -14.97
CA ALA A 509 -6.08 4.98 -15.78
C ALA A 509 -7.25 5.03 -16.77
N VAL A 510 -7.54 3.93 -17.47
CA VAL A 510 -8.68 3.84 -18.39
C VAL A 510 -10.01 4.06 -17.66
N SER A 511 -10.18 3.50 -16.46
CA SER A 511 -11.41 3.69 -15.67
C SER A 511 -11.61 5.14 -15.23
N TRP A 512 -10.54 5.86 -14.91
CA TRP A 512 -10.62 7.25 -14.48
C TRP A 512 -10.85 8.20 -15.65
N VAL A 513 -10.26 7.93 -16.80
CA VAL A 513 -10.52 8.72 -18.01
C VAL A 513 -11.98 8.58 -18.45
N LYS A 514 -12.55 7.37 -18.41
CA LYS A 514 -13.94 7.10 -18.83
C LYS A 514 -15.03 7.40 -17.79
N GLY A 515 -14.71 7.26 -16.51
CA GLY A 515 -15.71 7.29 -15.44
C GLY A 515 -16.09 8.70 -15.01
N SER A 516 -17.06 8.80 -14.09
CA SER A 516 -17.39 10.06 -13.39
C SER A 516 -16.42 10.38 -12.24
N SER A 517 -15.60 9.40 -11.83
CA SER A 517 -14.57 9.55 -10.79
C SER A 517 -13.22 9.90 -11.39
N PHE A 518 -12.50 10.83 -10.78
CA PHE A 518 -11.16 11.27 -11.19
C PHE A 518 -10.04 10.43 -10.57
N GLY A 519 -10.37 9.42 -9.76
CA GLY A 519 -9.35 8.64 -9.07
C GLY A 519 -8.70 9.43 -7.95
N SER A 520 -7.69 10.24 -8.26
CA SER A 520 -6.81 10.97 -7.34
C SER A 520 -6.90 12.49 -7.51
N LEU A 521 -6.81 13.24 -6.40
CA LEU A 521 -6.79 14.72 -6.42
C LEU A 521 -5.67 15.29 -7.30
N LYS A 522 -4.49 14.65 -7.35
CA LYS A 522 -3.35 15.11 -8.14
C LYS A 522 -3.51 14.92 -9.66
N HIS A 523 -4.52 14.18 -10.10
CA HIS A 523 -4.76 13.87 -11.51
C HIS A 523 -6.04 14.50 -12.06
N VAL A 524 -6.81 15.21 -11.23
CA VAL A 524 -8.09 15.78 -11.61
C VAL A 524 -7.96 16.66 -12.85
N ASP A 525 -6.98 17.56 -12.86
CA ASP A 525 -6.77 18.51 -13.96
C ASP A 525 -6.39 17.79 -15.25
N VAL A 526 -5.39 16.89 -15.20
CA VAL A 526 -4.94 16.12 -16.37
C VAL A 526 -6.03 15.21 -16.92
N ILE A 527 -6.84 14.59 -16.05
CA ILE A 527 -7.97 13.75 -16.50
C ILE A 527 -9.07 14.62 -17.13
N TYR A 528 -9.30 15.83 -16.62
CA TYR A 528 -10.23 16.76 -17.23
C TYR A 528 -9.75 17.18 -18.63
N ASP A 529 -8.47 17.49 -18.78
CA ASP A 529 -7.85 17.81 -20.07
C ASP A 529 -7.96 16.63 -21.05
N ILE A 530 -7.65 15.40 -20.62
CA ILE A 530 -7.86 14.20 -21.44
C ILE A 530 -9.31 14.12 -21.92
N ARG A 531 -10.29 14.31 -21.03
CA ARG A 531 -11.71 14.26 -21.40
C ARG A 531 -12.09 15.35 -22.40
N ASN A 532 -11.57 16.56 -22.25
CA ASN A 532 -11.79 17.64 -23.22
C ASN A 532 -11.20 17.31 -24.59
N PHE A 533 -9.97 16.77 -24.65
CA PHE A 533 -9.37 16.31 -25.90
C PHE A 533 -10.17 15.18 -26.56
N LEU A 534 -10.69 14.23 -25.77
CA LEU A 534 -11.54 13.17 -26.30
C LEU A 534 -12.83 13.71 -26.91
N LEU A 535 -13.42 14.74 -26.31
CA LEU A 535 -14.60 15.44 -26.86
C LEU A 535 -14.26 16.17 -28.17
N SER A 536 -13.12 16.88 -28.23
CA SER A 536 -12.72 17.61 -29.44
C SER A 536 -12.34 16.70 -30.60
N LEU A 537 -11.80 15.51 -30.31
CA LEU A 537 -11.44 14.50 -31.32
C LEU A 537 -12.65 13.71 -31.84
N GLY A 538 -13.81 13.81 -31.18
CA GLY A 538 -15.10 13.27 -31.62
C GLY A 538 -15.23 11.73 -31.60
N ARG A 539 -14.50 11.03 -32.48
CA ARG A 539 -14.59 9.56 -32.68
C ARG A 539 -13.47 8.79 -31.97
N THR A 540 -12.85 9.39 -30.96
CA THR A 540 -11.74 8.77 -30.21
C THR A 540 -12.22 8.08 -28.95
N VAL A 541 -11.79 6.83 -28.75
CA VAL A 541 -12.09 6.05 -27.54
C VAL A 541 -10.81 5.53 -26.90
N VAL A 542 -10.75 5.55 -25.57
CA VAL A 542 -9.71 4.87 -24.81
C VAL A 542 -10.20 3.47 -24.47
N ILE A 543 -9.39 2.42 -24.48
CA ILE A 543 -9.77 1.07 -24.04
C ILE A 543 -8.63 0.42 -23.24
N HIS A 544 -8.99 -0.58 -22.44
CA HIS A 544 -8.04 -1.38 -21.66
C HIS A 544 -7.78 -2.72 -22.35
N ASN A 545 -6.52 -3.05 -22.61
CA ASN A 545 -6.09 -4.37 -23.11
C ASN A 545 -5.00 -4.98 -22.21
N PRO A 546 -4.89 -6.33 -22.14
CA PRO A 546 -3.83 -6.98 -21.37
C PRO A 546 -2.42 -6.62 -21.86
N ARG A 547 -1.47 -6.52 -20.92
CA ARG A 547 -0.06 -6.18 -21.15
C ARG A 547 0.65 -7.02 -22.21
N SER A 548 0.23 -8.27 -22.40
CA SER A 548 0.74 -9.17 -23.46
C SER A 548 0.51 -8.67 -24.89
N SER A 549 -0.40 -7.71 -25.07
CA SER A 549 -0.71 -7.07 -26.37
C SER A 549 -0.09 -5.66 -26.53
N ASN A 550 0.62 -5.15 -25.52
CA ASN A 550 1.15 -3.78 -25.47
C ASN A 550 2.69 -3.69 -25.39
N CYS A 551 3.41 -4.79 -25.65
CA CYS A 551 4.86 -4.92 -25.44
C CYS A 551 5.71 -3.83 -26.13
N PHE A 552 5.25 -3.31 -27.27
CA PHE A 552 5.99 -2.26 -27.99
C PHE A 552 5.92 -0.90 -27.29
N ALA A 553 4.74 -0.54 -26.77
CA ALA A 553 4.58 0.70 -26.00
C ALA A 553 5.32 0.61 -24.65
N ASP A 554 5.28 -0.55 -23.98
CA ASP A 554 6.05 -0.81 -22.75
C ASP A 554 7.57 -0.66 -22.96
N SER A 555 8.10 -1.13 -24.10
CA SER A 555 9.50 -0.93 -24.47
C SER A 555 9.85 0.55 -24.68
N LEU A 556 8.97 1.32 -25.34
CA LEU A 556 9.14 2.77 -25.54
C LEU A 556 9.08 3.53 -24.20
N ALA A 557 8.13 3.21 -23.32
CA ALA A 557 8.02 3.84 -22.01
C ALA A 557 9.26 3.56 -21.13
N LYS A 558 9.77 2.33 -21.15
CA LYS A 558 11.02 1.96 -20.45
C LYS A 558 12.24 2.67 -21.02
N LYS A 559 12.30 2.87 -22.34
CA LYS A 559 13.34 3.68 -22.98
C LYS A 559 13.22 5.15 -22.56
N GLY A 560 12.02 5.73 -22.52
CA GLY A 560 11.79 7.09 -22.05
C GLY A 560 12.24 7.33 -20.59
N SER A 561 12.11 6.32 -19.72
CA SER A 561 12.60 6.41 -18.32
C SER A 561 14.14 6.46 -18.18
N ASN A 562 14.87 6.32 -19.28
CA ASN A 562 16.33 6.21 -19.37
C ASN A 562 17.00 7.30 -20.21
N GLN A 563 16.23 8.23 -20.78
CA GLN A 563 16.69 9.17 -21.80
C GLN A 563 16.61 10.62 -21.29
N GLU A 564 17.55 11.46 -21.71
CA GLU A 564 17.57 12.90 -21.38
C GLU A 564 16.79 13.77 -22.39
N GLY A 565 16.30 13.20 -23.49
CA GLY A 565 15.57 13.92 -24.54
C GLY A 565 14.37 13.17 -25.10
N ASP A 566 13.43 13.92 -25.69
CA ASP A 566 12.21 13.39 -26.31
C ASP A 566 12.54 12.74 -27.67
N CYS A 567 12.06 11.52 -27.91
CA CYS A 567 12.17 10.83 -29.19
C CYS A 567 10.78 10.68 -29.80
N MET A 568 10.55 11.33 -30.95
CA MET A 568 9.29 11.32 -31.67
C MET A 568 9.53 11.00 -33.14
N LEU A 569 8.77 10.06 -33.68
CA LEU A 569 8.72 9.75 -35.10
C LEU A 569 7.27 9.89 -35.53
N TRP A 570 6.96 10.87 -36.38
CA TRP A 570 5.59 11.24 -36.76
C TRP A 570 5.53 11.42 -38.27
N GLU A 571 4.81 10.53 -38.97
CA GLU A 571 4.63 10.54 -40.44
C GLU A 571 3.19 10.91 -40.83
N VAL A 572 2.50 11.73 -40.00
CA VAL A 572 1.04 11.96 -40.11
C VAL A 572 0.69 13.36 -40.66
N ASP A 573 1.60 14.00 -41.38
CA ASP A 573 1.40 15.30 -42.02
C ASP A 573 1.15 15.19 -43.53
#